data_AF-Q5I2P6-F1
#
_entry.id   AF-Q5I2P6-F1
#
_cell.length_a   1.000
_cell.length_b   1.000
_cell.length_c   1.000
_cell.angle_alpha   90.00
_cell.angle_beta   90.00
_cell.angle_gamma   90.00
#
_symmetry.space_group_name_H-M   'P 1'
#
loop_
_entity.id
_entity.type
_entity.pdbx_description
1 polymer ?
#
loop_
_entity_poly.entity_id
_entity_poly.type
_entity_poly.pdbx_seq_one_letter_code
_entity_poly.pdbx_strand_id
1 'polypeptide(L)'
;TTNPPKAEEEQACPVPQEEEEEVRVLTLPLQAHHAMEKMEEFVYKVWEGRWRVIPYDVLPDWLKDNDYLLHGHRPPMPSFRACFKSIFRIHTETGNIWTHLLGFVLFLFLGILTMLR
;
A
#
# COMPACT_ATOMS: atom_id res chain seq x y z
N THR A 1 -23.31 44.24 -62.23
CA THR A 1 -24.38 43.42 -61.60
C THR A 1 -24.00 42.00 -61.92
N THR A 2 -23.52 41.11 -61.05
CA THR A 2 -23.76 40.83 -59.62
C THR A 2 -22.76 39.74 -59.19
N ASN A 3 -22.30 39.77 -57.94
CA ASN A 3 -21.59 38.66 -57.26
C ASN A 3 -22.61 37.60 -56.72
N PRO A 4 -22.22 36.53 -55.99
CA PRO A 4 -21.88 35.14 -56.38
C PRO A 4 -22.95 34.12 -55.87
N PRO A 5 -22.74 32.78 -55.76
CA PRO A 5 -22.55 32.21 -54.40
C PRO A 5 -21.77 30.88 -54.25
N LYS A 6 -21.30 30.66 -53.01
CA LYS A 6 -21.14 29.38 -52.27
C LYS A 6 -20.13 28.33 -52.73
N ALA A 7 -19.00 28.29 -52.02
CA ALA A 7 -18.55 27.05 -51.41
C ALA A 7 -18.77 27.20 -49.90
N GLU A 8 -19.68 26.41 -49.34
CA GLU A 8 -20.02 26.42 -47.92
C GLU A 8 -18.94 25.65 -47.16
N GLU A 9 -18.29 26.37 -46.25
CA GLU A 9 -17.42 25.82 -45.21
C GLU A 9 -18.34 25.10 -44.20
N GLU A 10 -18.17 23.79 -44.09
CA GLU A 10 -18.97 22.93 -43.21
C GLU A 10 -18.68 23.31 -41.75
N GLN A 11 -19.65 24.02 -41.17
CA GLN A 11 -19.60 24.60 -39.85
C GLN A 11 -19.70 23.50 -38.79
N ALA A 12 -18.67 23.43 -37.95
CA ALA A 12 -18.57 22.57 -36.79
C ALA A 12 -19.77 22.69 -35.84
N CYS A 13 -20.36 21.55 -35.46
CA CYS A 13 -21.10 21.41 -34.21
C CYS A 13 -20.14 20.85 -33.14
N PRO A 14 -19.94 21.51 -31.99
CA PRO A 14 -19.30 20.89 -30.85
C PRO A 14 -20.35 20.26 -29.91
N VAL A 15 -19.88 19.33 -29.07
CA VAL A 15 -20.48 18.74 -27.85
C VAL A 15 -20.84 17.25 -28.03
N PRO A 16 -20.60 16.35 -27.03
CA PRO A 16 -20.12 16.60 -25.66
C PRO A 16 -18.83 15.88 -25.22
N GLN A 17 -18.03 16.59 -24.41
CA GLN A 17 -16.90 16.07 -23.62
C GLN A 17 -17.35 15.27 -22.37
N GLU A 18 -18.63 14.90 -22.28
CA GLU A 18 -19.24 14.26 -21.09
C GLU A 18 -19.02 12.74 -21.06
N GLU A 19 -18.91 12.07 -22.21
CA GLU A 19 -18.73 10.60 -22.28
C GLU A 19 -17.36 10.15 -21.73
N GLU A 20 -16.31 10.95 -21.93
CA GLU A 20 -14.97 10.64 -21.42
C GLU A 20 -14.87 10.82 -19.90
N GLU A 21 -15.71 11.68 -19.32
CA GLU A 21 -15.77 11.90 -17.88
C GLU A 21 -16.61 10.81 -17.21
N GLU A 22 -17.74 10.41 -17.81
CA GLU A 22 -18.58 9.29 -17.34
C GLU A 22 -17.81 7.95 -17.37
N VAL A 23 -17.06 7.67 -18.43
CA VAL A 23 -16.20 6.47 -18.52
C VAL A 23 -15.07 6.51 -17.48
N ARG A 24 -14.49 7.68 -17.19
CA ARG A 24 -13.50 7.83 -16.11
C ARG A 24 -14.11 7.66 -14.72
N VAL A 25 -15.32 8.18 -14.50
CA VAL A 25 -16.06 8.06 -13.24
C VAL A 25 -16.57 6.65 -13.02
N LEU A 26 -16.88 5.88 -14.07
CA LEU A 26 -17.30 4.48 -14.00
C LEU A 26 -16.11 3.51 -13.86
N THR A 27 -14.96 3.84 -14.47
CA THR A 27 -13.74 3.03 -14.35
C THR A 27 -13.01 3.24 -13.03
N LEU A 28 -13.15 4.40 -12.38
CA LEU A 28 -12.61 4.68 -11.04
C LEU A 28 -13.07 3.67 -9.96
N PRO A 29 -14.38 3.40 -9.78
CA PRO A 29 -14.85 2.40 -8.83
C PRO A 29 -14.45 0.98 -9.27
N LEU A 30 -14.48 0.66 -10.56
CA LEU A 30 -14.06 -0.66 -11.05
C LEU A 30 -12.55 -0.92 -10.80
N GLN A 31 -11.70 0.09 -11.04
CA GLN A 31 -10.26 0.03 -10.79
C GLN A 31 -9.96 -0.04 -9.30
N ALA A 32 -10.71 0.69 -8.47
CA ALA A 32 -10.61 0.61 -7.02
C ALA A 32 -10.97 -0.79 -6.50
N HIS A 33 -12.04 -1.39 -7.01
CA HIS A 33 -12.43 -2.76 -6.67
C HIS A 33 -11.34 -3.78 -7.04
N HIS A 34 -10.76 -3.72 -8.26
CA HIS A 34 -9.64 -4.58 -8.63
C HIS A 34 -8.38 -4.34 -7.79
N ALA A 35 -8.06 -3.09 -7.45
CA ALA A 35 -6.93 -2.78 -6.58
C ALA A 35 -7.14 -3.31 -5.15
N MET A 36 -8.38 -3.26 -4.65
CA MET A 36 -8.75 -3.81 -3.34
C MET A 36 -8.63 -5.33 -3.31
N GLU A 37 -9.10 -6.04 -4.35
CA GLU A 37 -8.93 -7.50 -4.45
C GLU A 37 -7.45 -7.91 -4.47
N LYS A 38 -6.60 -7.16 -5.19
CA LYS A 38 -5.15 -7.41 -5.21
C LYS A 38 -4.49 -7.16 -3.87
N MET A 39 -4.90 -6.10 -3.17
CA MET A 39 -4.44 -5.80 -1.82
C MET A 39 -4.87 -6.91 -0.85
N GLU A 40 -6.11 -7.39 -0.96
CA GLU A 40 -6.65 -8.47 -0.15
C GLU A 40 -5.90 -9.78 -0.39
N GLU A 41 -5.67 -10.17 -1.65
CA GLU A 41 -4.84 -11.32 -2.02
C GLU A 41 -3.41 -11.19 -1.47
N PHE A 42 -2.82 -9.99 -1.54
CA PHE A 42 -1.50 -9.73 -0.98
C PHE A 42 -1.50 -9.87 0.54
N VAL A 43 -2.50 -9.30 1.22
CA VAL A 43 -2.68 -9.40 2.67
C VAL A 43 -2.85 -10.87 3.07
N TYR A 44 -3.68 -11.65 2.37
CA TYR A 44 -3.81 -13.09 2.62
C TYR A 44 -2.51 -13.85 2.37
N LYS A 45 -1.81 -13.61 1.25
CA LYS A 45 -0.49 -14.21 0.96
C LYS A 45 0.53 -13.84 2.02
N VAL A 46 0.52 -12.61 2.53
CA VAL A 46 1.35 -12.15 3.65
C VAL A 46 0.94 -12.85 4.94
N TRP A 47 -0.37 -13.08 5.12
CA TRP A 47 -0.94 -13.80 6.24
C TRP A 47 -0.83 -15.34 6.13
N GLU A 48 -0.39 -15.92 5.01
CA GLU A 48 -0.18 -17.38 4.90
C GLU A 48 1.11 -17.88 5.59
N GLY A 49 1.87 -17.00 6.26
CA GLY A 49 2.94 -17.41 7.15
C GLY A 49 2.38 -18.30 8.27
N ARG A 50 2.61 -19.61 8.20
CA ARG A 50 2.09 -20.66 9.11
C ARG A 50 2.64 -20.60 10.55
N TRP A 51 2.78 -19.42 11.13
CA TRP A 51 3.15 -19.25 12.53
C TRP A 51 2.04 -18.54 13.27
N ARG A 52 1.79 -18.99 14.51
CA ARG A 52 0.87 -18.37 15.46
C ARG A 52 1.69 -17.67 16.54
N VAL A 53 1.14 -16.60 17.08
CA VAL A 53 1.71 -15.95 18.26
C VAL A 53 1.68 -16.91 19.45
N ILE A 54 2.71 -16.82 20.29
CA ILE A 54 2.89 -17.65 21.48
C ILE A 54 2.82 -16.79 22.76
N PRO A 55 2.39 -17.35 23.90
CA PRO A 55 2.41 -16.65 25.18
C PRO A 55 3.83 -16.49 25.72
N TYR A 56 4.04 -15.51 26.61
CA TYR A 56 5.36 -15.17 27.18
C TYR A 56 6.02 -16.35 27.89
N ASP A 57 5.25 -17.14 28.60
CA ASP A 57 5.70 -18.24 29.45
C ASP A 57 6.48 -19.31 28.67
N VAL A 58 6.10 -19.55 27.41
CA VAL A 58 6.73 -20.54 26.52
C VAL A 58 7.85 -19.96 25.66
N LEU A 59 8.17 -18.66 25.80
CA LEU A 59 9.29 -18.06 25.08
C LEU A 59 10.62 -18.62 25.61
N PRO A 60 11.63 -18.77 24.74
CA PRO A 60 12.98 -19.03 25.19
C PRO A 60 13.55 -17.78 25.90
N ASP A 61 14.47 -17.97 26.85
CA ASP A 61 14.95 -16.89 27.73
C ASP A 61 15.58 -15.71 27.00
N TRP A 62 16.23 -15.96 25.86
CA TRP A 62 16.82 -14.91 25.02
C TRP A 62 15.79 -14.00 24.33
N LEU A 63 14.52 -14.40 24.30
CA LEU A 63 13.41 -13.62 23.73
C LEU A 63 12.50 -13.02 24.82
N LYS A 64 12.70 -13.39 26.09
CA LYS A 64 11.94 -12.92 27.24
C LYS A 64 12.54 -11.61 27.76
N ASP A 65 12.18 -10.51 27.12
CA ASP A 65 12.66 -9.17 27.49
C ASP A 65 11.79 -8.50 28.56
N ASN A 66 10.47 -8.60 28.42
CA ASN A 66 9.48 -7.87 29.22
C ASN A 66 8.32 -8.80 29.62
N ASP A 67 8.25 -9.12 30.90
CA ASP A 67 7.25 -10.01 31.51
C ASP A 67 5.85 -9.38 31.61
N TYR A 68 5.70 -8.06 31.43
CA TYR A 68 4.39 -7.41 31.31
C TYR A 68 3.70 -7.71 29.97
N LEU A 69 4.44 -8.13 28.95
CA LEU A 69 3.90 -8.52 27.64
C LEU A 69 3.52 -10.00 27.64
N LEU A 70 2.32 -10.32 28.11
CA LEU A 70 1.92 -11.71 28.37
C LEU A 70 1.65 -12.54 27.09
N HIS A 71 1.23 -11.89 25.99
CA HIS A 71 0.79 -12.58 24.76
C HIS A 71 1.21 -11.81 23.50
N GLY A 72 1.12 -12.48 22.34
CA GLY A 72 1.36 -11.83 21.05
C GLY A 72 2.82 -11.92 20.57
N HIS A 73 3.63 -12.76 21.21
CA HIS A 73 5.04 -12.92 20.87
C HIS A 73 5.24 -13.77 19.63
N ARG A 74 6.28 -13.44 18.88
CA ARG A 74 6.70 -14.14 17.68
C ARG A 74 7.45 -15.42 18.07
N PRO A 75 7.12 -16.61 17.51
CA PRO A 75 7.91 -17.81 17.77
C PRO A 75 9.31 -17.70 17.14
N PRO A 76 10.28 -18.48 17.64
CA PRO A 76 11.62 -18.51 17.06
C PRO A 76 11.54 -19.00 15.60
N MET A 77 11.85 -18.11 14.67
CA MET A 77 11.77 -18.38 13.24
C MET A 77 13.19 -18.43 12.64
N PRO A 78 13.67 -19.62 12.22
CA PRO A 78 15.02 -19.79 11.67
C PRO A 78 15.14 -19.29 10.21
N SER A 79 14.31 -18.32 9.80
CA SER A 79 14.28 -17.80 8.43
C SER A 79 14.15 -16.28 8.43
N PHE A 80 15.13 -15.61 7.81
CA PHE A 80 15.09 -14.17 7.60
C PHE A 80 13.88 -13.76 6.75
N ARG A 81 13.53 -14.53 5.72
CA ARG A 81 12.36 -14.24 4.87
C ARG A 81 11.06 -14.25 5.68
N ALA A 82 10.92 -15.17 6.63
CA ALA A 82 9.79 -15.18 7.55
C ALA A 82 9.81 -13.98 8.53
N CYS A 83 10.99 -13.45 8.85
CA CYS A 83 11.20 -12.23 9.65
C CYS A 83 10.78 -10.97 8.92
N PHE A 84 11.20 -10.78 7.69
CA PHE A 84 10.72 -9.66 6.89
C PHE A 84 9.21 -9.76 6.63
N LYS A 85 8.68 -10.96 6.41
CA LYS A 85 7.24 -11.17 6.23
C LYS A 85 6.43 -10.85 7.49
N SER A 86 7.01 -10.97 8.70
CA SER A 86 6.28 -10.65 9.93
C SER A 86 6.11 -9.15 10.16
N ILE A 87 6.88 -8.28 9.50
CA ILE A 87 6.71 -6.81 9.58
C ILE A 87 5.26 -6.39 9.25
N PHE A 88 4.62 -7.13 8.34
CA PHE A 88 3.25 -6.91 7.89
C PHE A 88 2.20 -7.69 8.71
N ARG A 89 2.60 -8.34 9.81
CA ARG A 89 1.71 -9.01 10.75
C ARG A 89 1.70 -8.28 12.08
N ILE A 90 0.62 -8.48 12.85
CA ILE A 90 0.45 -7.89 14.17
C ILE A 90 1.09 -8.82 15.21
N HIS A 91 2.07 -8.29 15.93
CA HIS A 91 2.74 -8.88 17.09
C HIS A 91 3.35 -7.76 17.95
N THR A 92 3.90 -8.10 19.11
CA THR A 92 4.50 -7.12 20.06
C THR A 92 5.53 -6.19 19.39
N GLU A 93 6.41 -6.75 18.56
CA GLU A 93 7.44 -5.97 17.85
C GLU A 93 6.95 -5.12 16.66
N THR A 94 5.69 -5.24 16.23
CA THR A 94 5.21 -4.52 15.03
C THR A 94 5.35 -3.00 15.21
N GLY A 95 4.98 -2.48 16.38
CA GLY A 95 5.13 -1.05 16.70
C GLY A 95 6.59 -0.60 16.68
N ASN A 96 7.48 -1.37 17.31
CA ASN A 96 8.92 -1.11 17.35
C ASN A 96 9.51 -1.03 15.93
N ILE A 97 9.14 -1.97 15.06
CA ILE A 97 9.64 -2.00 13.68
C ILE A 97 9.14 -0.79 12.89
N TRP A 98 7.83 -0.51 12.93
CA TRP A 98 7.22 0.53 12.09
C TRP A 98 7.63 1.94 12.47
N THR A 99 7.77 2.25 13.76
CA THR A 99 8.20 3.59 14.21
C THR A 99 9.61 3.92 13.72
N HIS A 100 10.54 2.98 13.85
CA HIS A 100 11.91 3.14 13.37
C HIS A 100 11.99 3.11 11.84
N LEU A 101 11.23 2.24 11.16
CA LEU A 101 11.21 2.16 9.70
C LEU A 101 10.69 3.47 9.07
N LEU A 102 9.59 4.01 9.60
CA LEU A 102 9.05 5.28 9.14
C LEU A 102 10.02 6.43 9.39
N GLY A 103 10.66 6.47 10.56
CA GLY A 103 11.71 7.44 10.86
C GLY A 103 12.88 7.35 9.88
N PHE A 104 13.35 6.14 9.58
CA PHE A 104 14.42 5.91 8.61
C PHE A 104 14.07 6.46 7.22
N VAL A 105 12.88 6.14 6.69
CA VAL A 105 12.42 6.62 5.38
C VAL A 105 12.33 8.15 5.35
N LEU A 106 11.79 8.76 6.41
CA LEU A 106 11.66 10.21 6.54
C LEU A 106 13.04 10.89 6.50
N PHE A 107 13.98 10.45 7.34
CA PHE A 107 15.31 11.05 7.39
C PHE A 107 16.13 10.80 6.12
N LEU A 108 15.97 9.64 5.48
CA LEU A 108 16.59 9.36 4.19
C LEU A 108 16.10 10.33 3.11
N PHE A 109 14.78 10.53 3.03
CA PHE A 109 14.19 11.48 2.08
C PHE A 109 14.64 12.92 2.35
N LEU A 110 14.59 13.38 3.60
CA LEU A 110 15.07 14.71 3.99
C LEU A 110 16.56 14.89 3.70
N GLY A 111 17.39 13.88 3.96
CA GLY A 111 18.81 13.89 3.66
C GLY A 111 19.08 14.04 2.16
N ILE A 112 18.40 13.25 1.32
CA ILE A 112 18.51 13.34 -0.14
C ILE A 112 18.07 14.71 -0.63
N LEU A 113 16.91 15.21 -0.19
CA LEU A 113 16.43 16.54 -0.56
C LEU A 113 17.41 17.65 -0.17
N THR A 114 18.02 17.53 1.00
CA THR A 114 19.02 18.51 1.48
C THR A 114 20.30 18.45 0.64
N MET A 115 20.74 17.26 0.23
CA MET A 115 21.93 17.07 -0.62
C MET A 115 21.70 17.50 -2.08
N LEU A 116 20.47 17.45 -2.56
CA LEU A 116 20.08 17.85 -3.92
C LEU A 116 19.70 19.34 -4.04
N ARG A 117 19.64 20.06 -2.93
CA ARG A 117 19.34 21.50 -2.86
C ARG A 117 20.63 22.31 -2.83
#